data_AF-A0A5S3XXM4-F1
#
_entry.id   AF-A0A5S3XXM4-F1
#
_cell.length_a   1.000
_cell.length_b   1.000
_cell.length_c   1.000
_cell.angle_alpha   90.00
_cell.angle_beta   90.00
_cell.angle_gamma   90.00
#
_symmetry.space_group_name_H-M   'P 1'
#
loop_
_entity.id
_entity.type
_entity.pdbx_description
1 polymer ?
#
loop_
_entity_poly.entity_id
_entity_poly.type
_entity_poly.pdbx_seq_one_letter_code
_entity_poly.pdbx_strand_id
1 'polypeptide(L)'
;YQAYLQKAWDFAKANESDAQQQLELACDYFAVLIGKEIAEIVPGYISTEVDARLSFDAQAMINKANTLLKLYEQEGVSKDKILIKIASTWEGIKAAEQLEKEGVKCNLTLLFSQ
;
A
#
# COMPACT_ATOMS: atom_id res chain seq x y z
N TYR A 1 -13.95 10.49 -8.35
CA TYR A 1 -13.33 9.98 -7.11
C TYR A 1 -13.40 10.94 -5.90
N GLN A 2 -14.08 12.10 -5.97
CA GLN A 2 -14.15 13.06 -4.85
C GLN A 2 -14.74 12.46 -3.57
N ALA A 3 -15.75 11.60 -3.69
CA ALA A 3 -16.32 10.88 -2.54
C ALA A 3 -15.28 10.02 -1.80
N TYR A 4 -14.34 9.38 -2.51
CA TYR A 4 -13.27 8.59 -1.88
C TYR A 4 -12.22 9.47 -1.21
N LEU A 5 -11.89 10.64 -1.79
CA LEU A 5 -11.01 11.62 -1.13
C LEU A 5 -11.63 12.09 0.19
N GLN A 6 -12.92 12.42 0.18
CA GLN A 6 -13.64 12.84 1.38
C GLN A 6 -13.70 11.72 2.42
N LYS A 7 -14.06 10.49 2.00
CA LYS A 7 -14.07 9.30 2.87
C LYS A 7 -12.68 9.07 3.49
N ALA A 8 -11.61 9.21 2.69
CA ALA A 8 -10.26 9.02 3.17
C ALA A 8 -9.85 10.07 4.21
N TRP A 9 -10.19 11.33 3.95
CA TRP A 9 -9.95 12.44 4.88
C TRP A 9 -10.73 12.30 6.19
N ASP A 10 -12.00 11.91 6.11
CA ASP A 10 -12.83 11.72 7.30
C ASP A 10 -12.35 10.54 8.15
N PHE A 11 -11.95 9.44 7.51
CA PHE A 11 -11.32 8.31 8.20
C PHE A 11 -10.03 8.71 8.91
N ALA A 12 -9.16 9.48 8.24
CA ALA A 12 -7.90 9.93 8.84
C ALA A 12 -8.11 10.81 10.08
N LYS A 13 -9.02 11.79 10.01
CA LYS A 13 -9.37 12.65 11.17
C LYS A 13 -9.95 11.87 12.35
N ALA A 14 -10.61 10.74 12.08
CA ALA A 14 -11.21 9.92 13.12
C ALA A 14 -10.18 9.00 13.82
N ASN A 15 -9.05 8.69 13.17
CA ASN A 15 -8.07 7.73 13.66
C ASN A 15 -6.75 8.37 14.10
N GLU A 16 -6.44 9.58 13.64
CA GLU A 16 -5.21 10.30 13.97
C GLU A 16 -5.50 11.74 14.43
N SER A 17 -4.64 12.24 15.33
CA SER A 17 -4.77 13.60 15.89
C SER A 17 -3.72 14.58 15.36
N ASP A 18 -2.57 14.08 14.91
CA ASP A 18 -1.52 14.89 14.31
C ASP A 18 -1.82 15.15 12.82
N ALA A 19 -1.63 16.39 12.37
CA ALA A 19 -1.98 16.79 11.01
C ALA A 19 -1.16 16.08 9.93
N GLN A 20 0.11 15.78 10.21
CA GLN A 20 0.96 15.04 9.28
C GLN A 20 0.53 13.56 9.22
N GLN A 21 0.27 12.94 10.37
CA GLN A 21 -0.22 11.56 10.42
C GLN A 21 -1.61 11.42 9.77
N GLN A 22 -2.49 12.40 9.93
CA GLN A 22 -3.76 12.45 9.21
C GLN A 22 -3.56 12.49 7.70
N LEU A 23 -2.64 13.32 7.20
CA LEU A 23 -2.36 13.38 5.77
C LEU A 23 -1.80 12.07 5.23
N GLU A 24 -0.85 11.47 5.94
CA GLU A 24 -0.26 10.18 5.56
C GLU A 24 -1.30 9.06 5.53
N LEU A 25 -2.15 8.96 6.57
CA LEU A 25 -3.22 7.98 6.63
C LEU A 25 -4.29 8.21 5.56
N ALA A 26 -4.64 9.47 5.27
CA ALA A 26 -5.58 9.79 4.21
C ALA A 26 -5.03 9.38 2.83
N CYS A 27 -3.74 9.58 2.56
CA CYS A 27 -3.10 9.13 1.32
C CYS A 27 -3.12 7.60 1.18
N ASP A 28 -2.71 6.87 2.22
CA ASP A 28 -2.71 5.41 2.24
C ASP A 28 -4.12 4.86 2.00
N TYR A 29 -5.10 5.37 2.75
CA TYR A 29 -6.46 4.88 2.67
C TYR A 29 -7.15 5.28 1.36
N PHE A 30 -6.85 6.45 0.80
CA PHE A 30 -7.31 6.81 -0.54
C PHE A 30 -6.80 5.84 -1.61
N ALA A 31 -5.51 5.47 -1.57
CA ALA A 31 -4.95 4.48 -2.50
C ALA A 31 -5.66 3.12 -2.39
N VAL A 32 -5.97 2.69 -1.16
CA VAL A 32 -6.72 1.45 -0.88
C VAL A 32 -8.16 1.53 -1.39
N LEU A 33 -8.86 2.65 -1.20
CA LEU A 33 -10.22 2.84 -1.71
C LEU A 33 -10.27 2.73 -3.24
N ILE A 34 -9.29 3.31 -3.94
CA ILE A 34 -9.19 3.16 -5.40
C ILE A 34 -8.88 1.71 -5.78
N GLY A 35 -7.95 1.07 -5.07
CA GLY A 35 -7.59 -0.31 -5.38
C GLY A 35 -8.72 -1.31 -5.12
N LYS A 36 -9.58 -1.05 -4.13
CA LYS A 36 -10.82 -1.80 -3.88
C LYS A 36 -11.73 -1.79 -5.11
N GLU A 37 -12.06 -0.61 -5.62
CA GLU A 37 -12.93 -0.45 -6.79
C GLU A 37 -12.37 -1.20 -8.00
N ILE A 38 -11.05 -1.15 -8.20
CA ILE A 38 -10.40 -1.90 -9.29
C ILE A 38 -10.51 -3.41 -9.05
N ALA A 39 -10.26 -3.88 -7.81
CA ALA A 39 -10.30 -5.29 -7.44
C ALA A 39 -11.69 -5.93 -7.57
N GLU A 40 -12.77 -5.13 -7.53
CA GLU A 40 -14.14 -5.57 -7.79
C GLU A 40 -14.41 -5.79 -9.29
N ILE A 41 -13.72 -5.06 -10.17
CA ILE A 41 -13.92 -5.11 -11.62
C ILE A 41 -13.01 -6.17 -12.27
N VAL A 42 -11.76 -6.27 -11.83
CA VAL A 42 -10.77 -7.13 -12.49
C VAL A 42 -10.74 -8.54 -11.88
N PRO A 43 -10.53 -9.59 -12.69
CA PRO A 43 -10.44 -10.97 -12.18
C PRO A 43 -9.07 -11.27 -11.54
N GLY A 44 -8.07 -10.44 -11.80
CA GLY A 44 -6.68 -10.63 -11.35
C GLY A 44 -6.34 -9.81 -10.12
N TYR A 45 -5.17 -9.19 -10.16
CA TYR A 45 -4.59 -8.44 -9.05
C TYR A 45 -4.64 -6.93 -9.28
N ILE A 46 -4.58 -6.18 -8.18
CA ILE A 46 -4.25 -4.75 -8.17
C ILE A 46 -2.92 -4.53 -7.47
N SER A 47 -2.06 -3.68 -8.04
CA SER A 47 -0.83 -3.22 -7.39
C SER A 47 -1.06 -1.92 -6.63
N THR A 48 -0.62 -1.84 -5.38
CA THR A 48 -0.58 -0.60 -4.59
C THR A 48 0.84 -0.36 -4.12
N GLU A 49 1.38 0.82 -4.41
CA GLU A 49 2.78 1.13 -4.15
C GLU A 49 2.98 1.65 -2.73
N VAL A 50 4.03 1.16 -2.07
CA VAL A 50 4.51 1.78 -0.84
C VAL A 50 5.07 3.16 -1.14
N ASP A 51 5.13 4.03 -0.14
CA ASP A 51 5.70 5.36 -0.29
C ASP A 51 7.15 5.31 -0.78
N ALA A 52 7.42 5.90 -1.94
CA ALA A 52 8.74 5.93 -2.56
C ALA A 52 9.82 6.60 -1.68
N ARG A 53 9.43 7.46 -0.72
CA ARG A 53 10.36 8.06 0.24
C ARG A 53 11.01 7.01 1.16
N LEU A 54 10.39 5.83 1.28
CA LEU A 54 10.88 4.71 2.10
C LEU A 54 11.80 3.77 1.31
N SER A 55 12.11 4.03 0.04
CA SER A 55 12.82 3.09 -0.86
C SER A 55 14.18 2.61 -0.36
N PHE A 56 14.78 3.29 0.62
CA PHE A 56 16.09 2.94 1.21
C PHE A 56 15.97 2.51 2.68
N ASP A 57 14.77 2.15 3.14
CA ASP A 57 14.50 1.61 4.47
C ASP A 57 13.60 0.37 4.35
N ALA A 58 14.23 -0.81 4.41
CA ALA A 58 13.53 -2.08 4.26
C ALA A 58 12.46 -2.28 5.32
N GLN A 59 12.72 -1.92 6.57
CA GLN A 59 11.77 -2.11 7.66
C GLN A 59 10.58 -1.16 7.53
N ALA A 60 10.83 0.09 7.13
CA ALA A 60 9.75 1.05 6.86
C ALA A 60 8.86 0.61 5.70
N MET A 61 9.43 0.04 4.62
CA MET A 61 8.64 -0.52 3.52
C MET A 61 7.79 -1.72 3.96
N ILE A 62 8.33 -2.64 4.74
CA ILE A 62 7.58 -3.79 5.31
C ILE A 62 6.43 -3.27 6.18
N ASN A 63 6.69 -2.31 7.06
CA ASN A 63 5.66 -1.72 7.92
C ASN A 63 4.56 -1.04 7.10
N LYS A 64 4.94 -0.27 6.06
CA LYS A 64 3.98 0.39 5.17
C LYS A 64 3.16 -0.62 4.37
N ALA A 65 3.77 -1.69 3.87
CA ALA A 65 3.07 -2.78 3.19
C ALA A 65 2.00 -3.41 4.07
N ASN A 66 2.34 -3.70 5.33
CA ASN A 66 1.42 -4.26 6.32
C ASN A 66 0.27 -3.29 6.66
N THR A 67 0.54 -1.99 6.77
CA THR A 67 -0.51 -0.97 6.92
C THR A 67 -1.48 -0.98 5.76
N LEU A 68 -0.99 -1.01 4.51
CA LEU A 68 -1.84 -1.04 3.32
C LEU A 68 -2.71 -2.31 3.27
N LEU A 69 -2.14 -3.48 3.59
CA LEU A 69 -2.88 -4.74 3.63
C LEU A 69 -3.98 -4.74 4.70
N LYS A 70 -3.71 -4.16 5.87
CA LYS A 70 -4.71 -4.02 6.94
C LYS A 70 -5.87 -3.11 6.50
N LEU A 71 -5.58 -2.01 5.81
CA LEU A 71 -6.61 -1.14 5.25
C LEU A 71 -7.43 -1.85 4.16
N TYR A 72 -6.80 -2.67 3.32
CA TYR A 72 -7.52 -3.52 2.34
C TYR A 72 -8.45 -4.52 3.03
N GLU A 73 -7.97 -5.20 4.07
CA GLU A 73 -8.77 -6.13 4.86
C GLU A 73 -9.99 -5.44 5.50
N GLN A 74 -9.81 -4.21 6.03
CA GLN A 74 -10.91 -3.40 6.56
C GLN A 74 -11.97 -3.05 5.51
N GLU A 75 -11.57 -2.90 4.25
CA GLU A 75 -12.49 -2.67 3.12
C GLU A 75 -13.02 -3.97 2.49
N GLY A 76 -12.69 -5.14 3.07
CA GLY A 76 -13.19 -6.45 2.63
C GLY A 76 -12.44 -7.03 1.42
N VAL A 77 -11.25 -6.53 1.09
CA VAL A 77 -10.43 -7.03 -0.02
C VAL A 77 -9.39 -8.01 0.50
N SER A 78 -9.45 -9.27 0.05
CA SER A 78 -8.42 -10.27 0.40
C SER A 78 -7.04 -9.85 -0.10
N LYS A 79 -6.01 -10.05 0.74
CA LYS A 79 -4.60 -9.88 0.35
C LYS A 79 -4.22 -10.67 -0.89
N ASP A 80 -4.94 -11.76 -1.19
CA ASP A 80 -4.69 -12.58 -2.38
C ASP A 80 -4.96 -11.82 -3.68
N LYS A 81 -5.71 -10.71 -3.67
CA LYS A 81 -5.92 -9.83 -4.83
C LYS A 81 -4.91 -8.68 -4.93
N ILE A 82 -4.01 -8.56 -3.96
CA ILE A 82 -3.12 -7.39 -3.84
C ILE A 82 -1.68 -7.78 -4.19
N LEU A 83 -1.01 -6.93 -4.95
CA LEU A 83 0.44 -6.90 -5.09
C LEU A 83 0.96 -5.64 -4.40
N ILE A 84 1.85 -5.77 -3.43
CA ILE A 84 2.53 -4.61 -2.85
C ILE A 84 3.65 -4.20 -3.79
N LYS A 85 3.56 -2.99 -4.34
CA LYS A 85 4.52 -2.50 -5.32
C LYS A 85 5.66 -1.77 -4.60
N ILE A 86 6.90 -2.15 -4.91
CA ILE A 86 8.11 -1.72 -4.20
C ILE A 86 9.19 -1.38 -5.23
N ALA A 87 9.92 -0.28 -5.01
CA ALA A 87 11.05 0.09 -5.87
C ALA A 87 12.17 -0.97 -5.79
N SER A 88 12.78 -1.30 -6.93
CA SER A 88 13.84 -2.33 -7.03
C SER A 88 15.21 -1.85 -6.55
N THR A 89 15.25 -1.11 -5.44
CA THR A 89 16.49 -0.85 -4.68
C THR A 89 16.92 -2.14 -3.96
N TRP A 90 18.14 -2.16 -3.42
CA TRP A 90 18.59 -3.31 -2.63
C TRP A 90 17.69 -3.52 -1.40
N GLU A 91 17.39 -2.45 -0.67
CA GLU A 91 16.49 -2.47 0.49
C GLU A 91 15.07 -2.91 0.09
N GLY A 92 14.59 -2.47 -1.08
CA GLY A 92 13.30 -2.87 -1.62
C GLY A 92 13.24 -4.36 -1.95
N ILE A 93 14.29 -4.91 -2.56
CA ILE A 93 14.41 -6.36 -2.81
C ILE A 93 14.43 -7.15 -1.50
N LYS A 94 15.15 -6.68 -0.47
CA LYS A 94 15.19 -7.33 0.85
C LYS A 94 13.84 -7.24 1.58
N ALA A 95 13.12 -6.11 1.46
CA ALA A 95 11.77 -5.96 1.98
C ALA A 95 10.80 -6.94 1.30
N ALA A 96 10.83 -7.02 -0.04
CA ALA A 96 10.00 -7.94 -0.80
C ALA A 96 10.32 -9.41 -0.48
N GLU A 97 11.59 -9.77 -0.30
CA GLU A 97 11.99 -11.12 0.12
C GLU A 97 11.32 -11.53 1.43
N GLN A 98 11.30 -10.63 2.42
CA GLN A 98 10.66 -10.89 3.71
C GLN A 98 9.14 -10.98 3.58
N LEU A 99 8.51 -10.04 2.86
CA LEU A 99 7.06 -10.02 2.63
C LEU A 99 6.57 -11.29 1.91
N GLU A 100 7.30 -11.76 0.89
CA GLU A 100 6.95 -13.00 0.18
C GLU A 100 7.02 -14.24 1.09
N LYS A 101 7.99 -14.29 2.03
CA LYS A 101 8.05 -15.35 3.07
C LYS A 101 6.84 -15.33 4.01
N GLU A 102 6.22 -14.17 4.19
CA GLU A 102 4.99 -13.98 4.98
C GLU A 102 3.71 -14.17 4.14
N GLY A 103 3.85 -14.54 2.87
CA GLY A 103 2.74 -14.75 1.94
C GLY A 103 2.11 -13.44 1.48
N VAL A 104 2.89 -12.38 1.35
CA VAL A 104 2.52 -11.10 0.73
C VAL A 104 3.19 -11.00 -0.64
N LYS A 105 2.37 -11.02 -1.69
CA LYS A 105 2.86 -10.93 -3.07
C LYS A 105 3.34 -9.52 -3.38
N CYS A 106 4.51 -9.42 -3.99
CA CYS A 106 5.15 -8.15 -4.33
C CYS A 106 5.24 -7.91 -5.83
N ASN A 107 5.16 -6.64 -6.25
CA ASN A 107 5.47 -6.16 -7.59
C ASN A 107 6.73 -5.29 -7.52
N LEU A 108 7.88 -5.83 -7.89
CA LEU A 108 9.09 -5.03 -7.97
C LEU A 108 9.08 -4.13 -9.21
N THR A 109 9.10 -2.83 -8.98
CA THR A 109 9.02 -1.77 -10.01
C THR A 109 10.33 -1.00 -10.13
N LEU A 110 10.43 -0.14 -11.14
CA LEU A 110 11.64 0.63 -11.43
C LEU A 110 12.87 -0.26 -11.63
N LEU A 111 12.65 -1.47 -12.14
CA LEU A 111 13.70 -2.44 -12.43
C LEU A 111 14.37 -2.04 -13.75
N PHE A 112 15.55 -1.45 -13.62
CA PHE A 112 16.44 -1.12 -14.71
C PHE A 112 17.87 -1.50 -14.29
N SER A 113 18.69 -1.97 -15.22
CA SER A 113 20.12 -2.19 -14.99
C SER A 113 20.91 -1.83 -16.25
N GLN A 114 22.18 -1.47 -16.07
CA GLN A 114 23.12 -1.26 -17.17
C GLN A 114 23.79 -2.59 -17.56
#